data_AF-A0A6A4PDF5-F1
#
_entry.id   AF-A0A6A4PDF5-F1
#
_cell.length_a   1.000
_cell.length_b   1.000
_cell.length_c   1.000
_cell.angle_alpha   90.00
_cell.angle_beta   90.00
_cell.angle_gamma   90.00
#
_symmetry.space_group_name_H-M   'P 1'
#
loop_
_entity.id
_entity.type
_entity.pdbx_description
1 polymer ?
#
loop_
_entity_poly.entity_id
_entity_poly.type
_entity_poly.pdbx_seq_one_letter_code
_entity_poly.pdbx_strand_id
1 'polypeptide(L)' 'MVHNRKRWKVWSVVWLATIWALWLTKNDIIFNNVTTFSHKILDSAKVKAWLWTRSMHGKESTSYAERVANPFDCLNIIM' A
#
# COMPACT_ATOMS: atom_id res chain seq x y z
N MET A 1 -21.51 -2.65 12.86
CA MET A 1 -21.21 -1.48 11.99
C MET A 1 -19.77 -0.95 12.09
N VAL A 2 -19.03 -1.13 13.19
CA VAL A 2 -17.65 -0.59 13.36
C VAL A 2 -16.60 -1.27 12.45
N HIS A 3 -16.75 -2.57 12.15
CA HIS A 3 -15.82 -3.33 11.31
C HIS A 3 -15.70 -2.78 9.87
N ASN A 4 -16.83 -2.37 9.28
CA ASN A 4 -16.85 -1.80 7.93
C ASN A 4 -16.08 -0.47 7.83
N ARG A 5 -16.10 0.38 8.88
CA ARG A 5 -15.37 1.65 8.86
C ARG A 5 -13.86 1.46 8.87
N LYS A 6 -13.34 0.46 9.61
CA LYS A 6 -11.90 0.13 9.61
C LYS A 6 -11.47 -0.40 8.25
N ARG A 7 -12.24 -1.33 7.68
CA ARG A 7 -12.00 -1.89 6.35
C ARG A 7 -11.98 -0.80 5.26
N TRP A 8 -12.94 0.12 5.29
CA TRP A 8 -12.98 1.27 4.38
C TRP A 8 -11.75 2.16 4.49
N LYS A 9 -11.32 2.49 5.71
CA LYS A 9 -10.09 3.30 5.91
C LYS A 9 -8.86 2.62 5.29
N VAL A 10 -8.71 1.31 5.48
CA VAL A 10 -7.60 0.57 4.87
C VAL A 10 -7.70 0.60 3.35
N TRP A 11 -8.88 0.35 2.77
CA TRP A 11 -9.07 0.43 1.31
C TRP A 11 -8.76 1.82 0.77
N SER A 12 -9.14 2.88 1.47
CA SER A 12 -8.78 4.26 1.12
C SER A 12 -7.26 4.48 1.13
N VAL A 13 -6.53 3.90 2.10
CA VAL A 13 -5.06 3.98 2.15
C VAL A 13 -4.41 3.22 0.99
N VAL A 14 -4.91 2.03 0.66
CA VAL A 14 -4.41 1.27 -0.50
C VAL A 14 -4.64 2.07 -1.78
N TRP A 15 -5.83 2.65 -1.95
CA TRP A 15 -6.16 3.48 -3.11
C TRP A 15 -5.30 4.75 -3.18
N LEU A 16 -5.03 5.40 -2.06
CA LEU A 16 -4.13 6.56 -2.02
C LEU A 16 -2.70 6.15 -2.39
N ALA A 17 -2.22 5.01 -1.89
CA ALA A 17 -0.87 4.52 -2.19
C ALA A 17 -0.69 4.16 -3.67
N THR A 18 -1.71 3.61 -4.33
CA THR A 18 -1.66 3.30 -5.77
C THR A 18 -1.63 4.58 -6.61
N ILE A 19 -2.51 5.54 -6.33
CA ILE A 19 -2.51 6.86 -7.00
C ILE A 19 -1.17 7.56 -6.78
N TRP A 20 -0.64 7.53 -5.56
CA TRP A 20 0.64 8.14 -5.24
C TRP A 20 1.80 7.52 -6.01
N ALA A 21 1.85 6.18 -6.09
CA ALA A 21 2.90 5.48 -6.85
C ALA A 21 2.83 5.81 -8.34
N LEU A 22 1.62 5.90 -8.92
CA LEU A 22 1.41 6.32 -10.30
C LEU A 22 1.85 7.77 -10.53
N TRP A 23 1.45 8.69 -9.65
CA TRP A 23 1.82 10.10 -9.74
C TRP A 23 3.34 10.30 -9.65
N LEU A 24 3.99 9.65 -8.67
CA LEU A 24 5.43 9.70 -8.50
C LEU A 24 6.17 9.17 -9.74
N THR A 25 5.70 8.05 -10.30
CA THR A 25 6.28 7.46 -11.51
C THR A 25 6.14 8.40 -12.71
N LYS A 26 4.97 9.01 -12.90
CA LYS A 26 4.78 9.97 -14.00
C LYS A 26 5.70 11.18 -13.85
N ASN A 27 5.87 11.69 -12.64
CA ASN A 27 6.81 12.78 -12.39
C ASN A 27 8.25 12.37 -12.68
N ASP A 28 8.65 11.16 -12.28
CA ASP A 28 10.02 10.67 -12.52
C ASP A 28 10.32 10.51 -14.02
N ILE A 29 9.33 10.07 -14.81
CA ILE A 29 9.44 10.03 -16.28
C ILE A 29 9.60 11.45 -16.85
N ILE A 30 8.82 12.42 -16.39
CA ILE A 30 8.84 13.79 -16.93
C ILE A 30 10.10 14.56 -16.53
N PHE A 31 10.50 14.49 -15.26
CA PHE A 31 11.59 15.30 -14.72
C PHE A 31 12.97 14.63 -14.85
N ASN A 32 13.03 13.30 -14.77
CA ASN A 32 14.29 12.55 -14.73
C ASN A 32 14.49 11.63 -15.94
N ASN A 33 13.53 11.60 -16.88
CA ASN A 33 13.57 10.78 -18.10
C ASN A 33 13.81 9.27 -17.81
N VAL A 34 13.31 8.81 -16.66
CA VAL A 34 13.51 7.43 -16.19
C VAL A 34 12.52 6.51 -16.90
N THR A 35 13.01 5.36 -17.35
CA THR A 35 12.13 4.29 -17.86
C THR A 35 11.69 3.38 -16.71
N THR A 36 10.41 3.40 -16.38
CA THR A 36 9.83 2.59 -15.29
C THR A 36 9.00 1.43 -15.82
N PHE A 37 9.16 0.26 -15.21
CA PHE A 37 8.38 -0.92 -15.50
C PHE A 37 7.18 -1.04 -14.56
N SER A 38 6.08 -1.61 -15.05
CA SER A 38 4.84 -1.82 -14.28
C SER A 38 5.06 -2.57 -12.95
N HIS A 39 5.98 -3.55 -12.92
CA HIS A 39 6.31 -4.28 -11.69
C HIS A 39 6.88 -3.37 -10.59
N LYS A 40 7.73 -2.40 -10.95
CA LYS A 40 8.32 -1.45 -9.98
C LYS A 40 7.27 -0.50 -9.40
N ILE A 41 6.31 -0.09 -10.22
CA ILE A 41 5.19 0.76 -9.78
C ILE A 41 4.32 -0.01 -8.79
N LEU A 42 4.03 -1.28 -9.10
CA LEU A 42 3.23 -2.14 -8.23
C LEU A 42 3.94 -2.39 -6.89
N ASP A 43 5.24 -2.67 -6.91
CA ASP A 43 6.01 -2.89 -5.67
C ASP A 43 6.11 -1.61 -4.83
N SER A 44 6.31 -0.46 -5.47
CA SER A 44 6.27 0.85 -4.80
C SER A 44 4.91 1.10 -4.14
N ALA A 45 3.80 0.80 -4.82
CA ALA A 45 2.46 0.93 -4.27
C ALA A 45 2.25 -0.02 -3.07
N LYS A 46 2.68 -1.28 -3.17
CA LYS A 46 2.59 -2.27 -2.08
C LYS A 46 3.36 -1.83 -0.84
N VAL A 47 4.60 -1.38 -1.01
CA VAL A 47 5.46 -0.92 0.10
C VAL A 47 4.85 0.32 0.77
N LYS A 48 4.38 1.30 0.00
CA LYS A 48 3.72 2.50 0.53
C LYS A 48 2.42 2.17 1.27
N ALA A 49 1.57 1.30 0.68
CA ALA A 49 0.35 0.85 1.32
C ALA A 49 0.65 0.14 2.66
N TRP A 50 1.69 -0.68 2.72
CA TRP A 50 2.12 -1.33 3.96
C TRP A 50 2.57 -0.31 5.00
N LEU A 51 3.48 0.60 4.63
CA LEU A 51 4.04 1.60 5.52
C LEU A 51 2.96 2.53 6.10
N TRP A 52 2.02 2.97 5.26
CA TRP A 52 0.92 3.85 5.66
C TRP A 52 -0.14 3.14 6.47
N THR A 53 -0.42 1.86 6.18
CA THR A 53 -1.32 1.07 7.04
C THR A 53 -0.68 0.83 8.41
N ARG A 54 0.64 0.59 8.47
CA ARG A 54 1.39 0.40 9.71
C ARG A 54 1.37 1.66 10.57
N SER A 55 1.61 2.83 9.98
CA SER A 55 1.57 4.10 10.72
C SER A 55 0.18 4.39 11.30
N MET A 56 -0.90 3.94 10.64
CA MET A 56 -2.26 4.08 11.18
C MET A 56 -2.58 3.15 12.36
N HIS A 57 -1.96 1.96 12.44
CA HIS A 57 -2.29 0.96 13.46
C HIS A 57 -1.41 1.02 14.71
N GLY A 58 -0.34 1.83 14.71
CA GLY A 58 0.53 2.05 15.87
C GLY A 58 1.25 0.80 16.40
N LYS A 59 1.14 -0.35 15.70
CA LYS A 59 1.73 -1.64 16.11
C LYS A 59 2.87 -2.06 15.19
N GLU A 60 3.93 -2.56 15.81
CA GLU A 60 5.17 -3.03 15.18
C GLU A 60 5.10 -4.45 14.58
N SER A 61 3.93 -5.06 14.47
CA SER A 61 3.87 -6.53 14.58
C SER A 61 3.87 -7.35 13.29
N THR A 62 4.05 -6.78 12.08
CA THR A 62 4.15 -7.62 10.87
C THR A 62 5.22 -7.16 9.89
N SER A 63 6.13 -8.07 9.55
CA SER A 63 7.16 -7.87 8.53
C SER A 63 6.53 -7.76 7.14
N TYR A 64 7.22 -7.09 6.20
CA TYR A 64 6.75 -7.02 4.82
C TYR A 64 6.56 -8.42 4.19
N ALA A 65 7.43 -9.37 4.55
CA ALA A 65 7.38 -10.76 4.09
C ALA A 65 6.10 -11.48 4.54
N GLU A 66 5.68 -11.31 5.79
CA GLU A 66 4.43 -11.88 6.30
C GLU A 66 3.19 -11.28 5.61
N ARG A 67 3.25 -9.99 5.24
CA ARG A 67 2.14 -9.33 4.52
C ARG A 67 2.03 -9.78 3.06
N VAL A 68 3.13 -10.19 2.43
CA VAL A 68 3.13 -10.77 1.07
C VAL A 68 2.64 -12.22 1.12
N ALA A 69 3.00 -12.97 2.16
CA ALA A 69 2.54 -14.34 2.36
C ALA A 69 1.04 -14.41 2.68
N ASN A 70 0.53 -13.53 3.55
CA ASN A 70 -0.88 -13.50 3.96
C ASN A 70 -1.46 -12.07 3.90
N PRO A 71 -1.75 -11.55 2.69
CA PRO A 71 -2.21 -10.18 2.50
C PRO A 71 -3.58 -9.89 3.12
N PHE A 72 -4.39 -10.92 3.37
CA PHE A 72 -5.73 -10.77 3.95
C PHE A 72 -5.75 -10.81 5.48
N ASP A 73 -4.86 -11.57 6.12
CA ASP A 73 -4.75 -11.67 7.59
C ASP A 73 -4.28 -10.34 8.20
N CYS A 74 -3.32 -9.69 7.55
CA CYS A 74 -2.83 -8.37 7.97
C CYS A 74 -3.89 -7.25 7.85
N LEU A 75 -4.95 -7.47 7.06
CA LEU A 75 -6.01 -6.50 6.84
C LEU A 75 -7.23 -6.73 7.75
N ASN A 76 -7.22 -7.75 8.62
CA ASN A 76 -8.42 -8.22 9.34
C ASN A 76 -9.60 -8.38 8.35
N ILE A 77 -9.33 -8.92 7.16
CA ILE A 77 -10.37 -9.18 6.14
C ILE A 77 -10.93 -10.61 6.26
N ILE A 78 -10.31 -11.49 7.05
CA ILE A 78 -10.80 -12.86 7.24
C ILE A 78 -11.24 -13.06 8.69
N MET A 79 -12.56 -13.21 8.81
CA MET A 79 -13.42 -13.84 9.83
C MET A 79 -13.20 -13.52 11.32
#